data_AF-Q9R980-F1
#
_entry.id   AF-Q9R980-F1
#
_cell.length_a   1.000
_cell.length_b   1.000
_cell.length_c   1.000
_cell.angle_alpha   90.00
_cell.angle_beta   90.00
_cell.angle_gamma   90.00
#
_symmetry.space_group_name_H-M   'P 1'
#
loop_
_entity.id
_entity.type
_entity.pdbx_description
1 polymer ?
#
loop_
_entity_poly.entity_id
_entity_poly.type
_entity_poly.pdbx_seq_one_letter_code
_entity_poly.pdbx_strand_id
1 'polypeptide(L)'
;MLNSSNRYQERIGLARQILADEGVDALIIPSADPHMSEYLPKYWQGRAWVSGFTGSVGTLVVTQTFAGLWTDSRYWVQAPIQLAGTGIEFQKMQIGQPTFTQYLADTLPAGSKVAIDGNVLSVNEHDNLKTAFLDKDIQLVTDLDLLSKIWTDRPQLPDAAIYEHPAEFVDTTVAEKLAQVRAQIQQKQADVHLISSLDDIAWLLNLRGSDVEFNPVFLSHLLLDDTKATLFVDINKL
;
A
#
# COMPACT_ATOMS: atom_id res chain seq x y z
N MET A 1 23.57 -15.06 29.09
CA MET A 1 22.42 -14.14 29.05
C MET A 1 21.49 -14.67 27.97
N LEU A 2 20.25 -14.99 28.32
CA LEU A 2 19.27 -15.61 27.42
C LEU A 2 19.05 -14.69 26.21
N ASN A 3 19.21 -15.26 25.02
CA ASN A 3 19.02 -14.61 23.73
C ASN A 3 17.54 -14.22 23.61
N SER A 4 17.17 -13.01 24.00
CA SER A 4 15.84 -12.48 23.73
C SER A 4 15.77 -12.23 22.23
N SER A 5 15.26 -13.22 21.51
CA SER A 5 15.06 -13.17 20.06
C SER A 5 14.33 -11.87 19.69
N ASN A 6 14.90 -11.12 18.74
CA ASN A 6 14.30 -9.88 18.27
C ASN A 6 13.00 -10.23 17.54
N ARG A 7 11.84 -9.75 18.03
CA ARG A 7 10.53 -10.08 17.43
C ARG A 7 10.44 -9.84 15.92
N TYR A 8 11.18 -8.86 15.40
CA TYR A 8 11.19 -8.56 13.96
C TYR A 8 12.02 -9.58 13.18
N GLN A 9 13.09 -10.10 13.78
CA GLN A 9 13.84 -11.23 13.23
C GLN A 9 12.97 -12.48 13.13
N GLU A 10 12.13 -12.74 14.14
CA GLU A 10 11.14 -13.82 14.11
C GLU A 10 10.12 -13.63 12.99
N ARG A 11 9.60 -12.41 12.80
CA ARG A 11 8.67 -12.08 11.71
C ARG A 11 9.29 -12.25 10.33
N ILE A 12 10.57 -11.91 10.16
CA ILE A 12 11.32 -12.23 8.93
C ILE A 12 11.45 -13.75 8.73
N GLY A 13 11.67 -14.50 9.81
CA GLY A 13 11.64 -15.98 9.77
C GLY A 13 10.29 -16.52 9.31
N LEU A 14 9.19 -16.00 9.84
CA LEU A 14 7.82 -16.35 9.41
C LEU A 14 7.57 -15.96 7.95
N ALA A 15 8.03 -14.79 7.51
CA ALA A 15 7.94 -14.36 6.12
C ALA A 15 8.67 -15.34 5.18
N ARG A 16 9.87 -15.80 5.54
CA ARG A 16 10.61 -16.80 4.74
C ARG A 16 9.93 -18.16 4.72
N GLN A 17 9.35 -18.58 5.84
CA GLN A 17 8.57 -19.82 5.89
C GLN A 17 7.39 -19.76 4.93
N ILE A 18 6.61 -18.67 4.95
CA ILE A 18 5.45 -18.56 4.05
C ILE A 18 5.86 -18.46 2.57
N LEU A 19 7.02 -17.84 2.26
CA LEU A 19 7.58 -17.87 0.91
C LEU A 19 7.84 -19.32 0.44
N ALA A 20 8.41 -20.16 1.32
CA ALA A 20 8.69 -21.56 1.00
C ALA A 20 7.40 -22.37 0.81
N ASP A 21 6.43 -22.19 1.71
CA ASP A 21 5.16 -22.93 1.70
C ASP A 21 4.32 -22.61 0.46
N GLU A 22 4.37 -21.37 -0.03
CA GLU A 22 3.60 -20.89 -1.18
C GLU A 22 4.37 -20.98 -2.51
N GLY A 23 5.62 -21.43 -2.47
CA GLY A 23 6.49 -21.53 -3.65
C GLY A 23 6.76 -20.16 -4.29
N VAL A 24 6.97 -19.13 -3.48
CA VAL A 24 7.29 -17.75 -3.87
C VAL A 24 8.74 -17.44 -3.48
N ASP A 25 9.49 -16.73 -4.32
CA ASP A 25 10.92 -16.45 -4.11
C ASP A 25 11.18 -15.12 -3.39
N ALA A 26 10.28 -14.15 -3.56
CA ALA A 26 10.35 -12.87 -2.87
C ALA A 26 8.96 -12.31 -2.53
N LEU A 27 8.87 -11.57 -1.43
CA LEU A 27 7.69 -10.81 -1.02
C LEU A 27 8.06 -9.33 -0.93
N ILE A 28 7.30 -8.49 -1.61
CA ILE A 28 7.38 -7.03 -1.54
C ILE A 28 6.26 -6.53 -0.61
N ILE A 29 6.62 -5.71 0.36
CA ILE A 29 5.71 -5.09 1.31
C ILE A 29 5.89 -3.56 1.21
N PRO A 30 5.04 -2.87 0.42
CA PRO A 30 5.14 -1.43 0.23
C PRO A 30 4.58 -0.67 1.44
N SER A 31 4.69 0.66 1.37
CA SER A 31 3.93 1.58 2.21
C SER A 31 2.74 2.10 1.42
N ALA A 32 1.71 1.27 1.32
CA ALA A 32 0.52 1.58 0.55
C ALA A 32 -0.71 0.87 1.13
N ASP A 33 -1.86 1.48 0.91
CA ASP A 33 -3.19 0.89 1.04
C ASP A 33 -3.88 0.88 -0.35
N PRO A 34 -5.11 0.39 -0.50
CA PRO A 34 -5.80 0.39 -1.79
C PRO A 34 -6.12 1.76 -2.38
N HIS A 35 -5.84 2.82 -1.63
CA HIS A 35 -6.14 4.20 -1.98
C HIS A 35 -4.88 5.03 -2.24
N MET A 36 -3.70 4.40 -2.17
CA MET A 36 -2.39 5.06 -2.26
C MET A 36 -2.23 6.21 -1.24
N SER A 37 -2.79 6.04 -0.04
CA SER A 37 -2.73 7.04 1.04
C SER A 37 -1.29 7.26 1.52
N GLU A 38 -0.97 8.50 1.93
CA GLU A 38 0.33 8.81 2.56
C GLU A 38 0.46 8.21 3.96
N TYR A 39 -0.60 8.34 4.77
CA TYR A 39 -0.72 7.69 6.07
C TYR A 39 -1.66 6.50 5.94
N LEU A 40 -1.29 5.38 6.56
CA LEU A 40 -2.01 4.13 6.39
C LEU A 40 -2.80 3.81 7.65
N PRO A 41 -4.07 3.36 7.52
CA PRO A 41 -4.74 2.63 8.59
C PRO A 41 -3.89 1.44 9.02
N LYS A 42 -3.96 1.09 10.31
CA LYS A 42 -3.08 0.06 10.91
C LYS A 42 -3.14 -1.29 10.17
N TYR A 43 -4.28 -1.63 9.57
CA TYR A 43 -4.47 -2.83 8.76
C TYR A 43 -3.42 -2.97 7.64
N TRP A 44 -3.01 -1.87 6.99
CA TRP A 44 -2.05 -1.89 5.87
C TRP A 44 -0.60 -1.57 6.29
N GLN A 45 -0.32 -1.42 7.58
CA GLN A 45 1.03 -1.14 8.08
C GLN A 45 1.94 -2.38 8.13
N GLY A 46 1.86 -3.26 7.13
CA GLY A 46 2.58 -4.54 7.06
C GLY A 46 4.09 -4.36 7.14
N ARG A 47 4.63 -3.37 6.44
CA ARG A 47 6.07 -3.05 6.46
C ARG A 47 6.53 -2.73 7.89
N ALA A 48 5.78 -1.88 8.61
CA ALA A 48 6.09 -1.52 9.99
C ALA A 48 5.95 -2.72 10.94
N TRP A 49 4.93 -3.56 10.74
CA TRP A 49 4.75 -4.77 11.53
C TRP A 49 5.90 -5.76 11.31
N VAL A 50 6.28 -6.08 10.08
CA VAL A 50 7.36 -7.03 9.80
C VAL A 50 8.72 -6.49 10.25
N SER A 51 9.06 -5.24 9.87
CA SER A 51 10.43 -4.71 10.03
C SER A 51 10.68 -3.90 11.30
N GLY A 52 9.64 -3.37 11.94
CA GLY A 52 9.78 -2.37 13.00
C GLY A 52 10.08 -0.96 12.52
N PHE A 53 10.24 -0.73 11.22
CA PHE A 53 10.48 0.61 10.66
C PHE A 53 9.18 1.41 10.51
N THR A 54 9.13 2.57 11.15
CA THR A 54 7.92 3.41 11.30
C THR A 54 7.92 4.68 10.46
N GLY A 55 8.83 4.86 9.50
CA GLY A 55 8.78 6.00 8.58
C GLY A 55 7.52 5.97 7.70
N SER A 56 7.06 7.10 7.15
CA SER A 56 5.84 7.06 6.32
C SER A 56 6.08 6.39 4.97
N VAL A 57 7.30 6.49 4.42
CA VAL A 57 7.66 5.92 3.12
C VAL A 57 8.71 4.82 3.27
N GLY A 58 8.54 3.76 2.49
CA GLY A 58 9.56 2.73 2.29
C GLY A 58 9.01 1.43 1.72
N THR A 59 9.88 0.58 1.20
CA THR A 59 9.52 -0.75 0.68
C THR A 59 10.40 -1.79 1.34
N LEU A 60 9.78 -2.77 1.99
CA LEU A 60 10.46 -3.94 2.51
C LEU A 60 10.40 -5.04 1.46
N VAL A 61 11.53 -5.66 1.17
CA VAL A 61 11.62 -6.87 0.35
C VAL A 61 12.20 -7.98 1.21
N VAL A 62 11.57 -9.15 1.16
CA VAL A 62 12.06 -10.37 1.81
C VAL A 62 12.22 -11.44 0.76
N THR A 63 13.38 -12.08 0.72
CA THR A 63 13.63 -13.33 -0.03
C THR A 63 14.04 -14.42 0.96
N GLN A 64 14.28 -15.63 0.46
CA GLN A 64 14.76 -16.74 1.30
C GLN A 64 16.07 -16.43 2.03
N THR A 65 16.93 -15.60 1.45
CA THR A 65 18.29 -15.34 1.98
C THR A 65 18.57 -13.89 2.30
N PHE A 66 17.73 -12.96 1.83
CA PHE A 66 17.92 -11.53 2.00
C PHE A 66 16.66 -10.86 2.56
N ALA A 67 16.84 -9.77 3.30
CA ALA A 67 15.74 -8.85 3.61
C ALA A 67 16.30 -7.42 3.55
N GLY A 68 15.64 -6.54 2.80
CA GLY A 68 16.09 -5.17 2.61
C GLY A 68 14.95 -4.17 2.71
N LEU A 69 15.22 -3.00 3.27
CA LEU A 69 14.27 -1.90 3.36
C LEU A 69 14.80 -0.66 2.66
N TRP A 70 14.11 -0.28 1.58
CA TRP A 70 14.39 0.91 0.80
C TRP A 70 13.58 2.08 1.33
N THR A 71 14.24 3.19 1.65
CA THR A 71 13.55 4.43 2.03
C THR A 71 14.33 5.69 1.59
N ASP A 72 13.61 6.80 1.44
CA ASP A 72 14.18 8.10 1.06
C ASP A 72 15.00 8.77 2.19
N SER A 73 15.61 9.91 1.85
CA SER A 73 16.57 10.63 2.68
C SER A 73 16.04 11.15 4.00
N ARG A 74 14.73 11.30 4.16
CA ARG A 74 14.11 11.71 5.43
C ARG A 74 14.37 10.68 6.54
N TYR A 75 14.58 9.42 6.16
CA TYR A 75 14.65 8.29 7.07
C TYR A 75 16.03 7.63 7.17
N TRP A 76 17.07 8.19 6.54
CA TRP A 76 18.41 7.57 6.54
C TRP A 76 19.07 7.47 7.91
N VAL A 77 18.70 8.32 8.87
CA VAL A 77 19.14 8.21 10.27
C VAL A 77 18.24 7.26 11.05
N GLN A 78 16.92 7.33 10.82
CA GLN A 78 15.93 6.52 11.53
C GLN A 78 16.02 5.04 11.19
N ALA A 79 16.15 4.69 9.91
CA ALA A 79 16.08 3.31 9.43
C ALA A 79 17.17 2.42 10.04
N PRO A 80 18.47 2.77 10.03
CA PRO A 80 19.50 1.94 10.67
C PRO A 80 19.27 1.72 12.17
N ILE A 81 18.73 2.71 12.88
CA ILE A 81 18.44 2.61 14.32
C ILE A 81 17.31 1.61 14.56
N GLN A 82 16.21 1.71 13.80
CA GLN A 82 15.04 0.84 13.98
C GLN A 82 15.26 -0.58 13.46
N LEU A 83 16.11 -0.76 12.45
CA LEU A 83 16.44 -2.07 11.86
C LEU A 83 17.59 -2.78 12.57
N ALA A 84 18.21 -2.17 13.59
CA ALA A 84 19.30 -2.77 14.33
C ALA A 84 18.89 -4.13 14.93
N GLY A 85 19.61 -5.19 14.57
CA GLY A 85 19.39 -6.55 15.06
C GLY A 85 18.15 -7.26 14.49
N THR A 86 17.47 -6.71 13.48
CA THR A 86 16.33 -7.38 12.82
C THR A 86 16.79 -8.33 11.71
N GLY A 87 18.01 -8.15 11.20
CA GLY A 87 18.53 -8.85 10.02
C GLY A 87 18.07 -8.25 8.69
N ILE A 88 17.45 -7.07 8.72
CA ILE A 88 17.02 -6.32 7.53
C ILE A 88 18.09 -5.29 7.19
N GLU A 89 18.55 -5.30 5.94
CA GLU A 89 19.52 -4.35 5.44
C GLU A 89 18.86 -3.04 5.01
N PHE A 90 19.39 -1.92 5.48
CA PHE A 90 18.94 -0.60 5.05
C PHE A 90 19.49 -0.28 3.65
N GLN A 91 18.60 0.12 2.74
CA GLN A 91 18.92 0.50 1.37
C GLN A 91 18.44 1.95 1.12
N LYS A 92 19.30 2.77 0.50
CA LYS A 92 18.98 4.17 0.21
C LYS A 92 18.19 4.28 -1.10
N MET A 93 17.02 4.91 -1.06
CA MET A 93 16.34 5.37 -2.27
C MET A 93 17.01 6.67 -2.74
N GLN A 94 17.95 6.54 -3.67
CA GLN A 94 18.69 7.66 -4.25
C GLN A 94 19.08 7.34 -5.69
N ILE A 95 19.19 8.37 -6.52
CA ILE A 95 19.75 8.25 -7.87
C ILE A 95 21.14 7.60 -7.82
N GLY A 96 21.36 6.62 -8.68
CA GLY A 96 22.60 5.86 -8.76
C GLY A 96 22.71 4.69 -7.77
N GLN A 97 21.71 4.48 -6.91
CA GLN A 97 21.58 3.26 -6.10
C GLN A 97 20.51 2.33 -6.71
N PRO A 98 20.67 1.00 -6.62
CA PRO A 98 19.65 0.07 -7.08
C PRO A 98 18.32 0.29 -6.34
N THR A 99 17.24 0.40 -7.11
CA THR A 99 15.88 0.33 -6.56
C THR A 99 15.59 -1.11 -6.10
N PHE A 100 14.54 -1.32 -5.29
CA PHE A 100 14.13 -2.68 -4.93
C PHE A 100 13.75 -3.50 -6.17
N THR A 101 13.11 -2.88 -7.17
CA THR A 101 12.78 -3.48 -8.46
C THR A 101 14.03 -3.94 -9.21
N GLN A 102 15.04 -3.07 -9.32
CA GLN A 102 16.31 -3.42 -9.97
C GLN A 102 17.04 -4.52 -9.19
N TYR A 103 17.07 -4.43 -7.86
CA TYR A 103 17.68 -5.46 -7.01
C TYR A 103 17.04 -6.83 -7.27
N LEU A 104 15.70 -6.91 -7.29
CA LEU A 104 15.01 -8.16 -7.56
C LEU A 104 15.27 -8.68 -8.97
N ALA A 105 15.19 -7.82 -9.98
CA ALA A 105 15.49 -8.17 -11.37
C ALA A 105 16.93 -8.70 -11.54
N ASP A 106 17.91 -8.11 -10.84
CA ASP A 106 19.31 -8.52 -10.94
C ASP A 106 19.61 -9.80 -10.16
N THR A 107 19.02 -9.97 -8.99
CA THR A 107 19.41 -11.03 -8.04
C THR A 107 18.59 -12.32 -8.16
N LEU A 108 17.34 -12.23 -8.58
CA LEU A 108 16.50 -13.43 -8.70
C LEU A 108 16.89 -14.26 -9.94
N PRO A 109 16.82 -15.61 -9.83
CA PRO A 109 16.90 -16.50 -10.98
C PRO A 109 15.77 -16.27 -12.00
N ALA A 110 15.97 -16.79 -13.21
CA ALA A 110 14.91 -16.80 -14.22
C ALA A 110 13.74 -17.70 -13.79
N GLY A 111 12.52 -17.27 -14.08
CA GLY A 111 11.29 -17.98 -13.70
C GLY A 111 10.87 -17.82 -12.24
N SER A 112 11.58 -17.00 -11.46
CA SER A 112 11.22 -16.75 -10.06
C SER A 112 9.85 -16.10 -9.90
N LYS A 113 9.23 -16.29 -8.73
CA LYS A 113 7.94 -15.69 -8.37
C LYS A 113 8.11 -14.62 -7.31
N VAL A 114 7.58 -13.43 -7.58
CA VAL A 114 7.59 -12.28 -6.67
C VAL A 114 6.16 -11.95 -6.28
N ALA A 115 5.84 -12.09 -5.00
CA ALA A 115 4.53 -11.74 -4.46
C ALA A 115 4.48 -10.29 -3.97
N ILE A 116 3.35 -9.65 -4.21
CA ILE A 116 2.94 -8.37 -3.66
C ILE A 116 1.41 -8.36 -3.60
N ASP A 117 0.81 -7.90 -2.51
CA ASP A 117 -0.66 -7.83 -2.43
C ASP A 117 -1.19 -6.86 -3.50
N GLY A 118 -1.95 -7.38 -4.46
CA GLY A 118 -2.50 -6.62 -5.58
C GLY A 118 -3.45 -5.51 -5.15
N ASN A 119 -4.05 -5.61 -3.96
CA ASN A 119 -4.90 -4.55 -3.43
C ASN A 119 -4.12 -3.28 -3.07
N VAL A 120 -2.81 -3.38 -2.80
CA VAL A 120 -1.96 -2.23 -2.43
C VAL A 120 -0.91 -1.90 -3.50
N LEU A 121 -1.10 -2.43 -4.71
CA LEU A 121 -0.19 -2.23 -5.84
C LEU A 121 -0.82 -1.28 -6.86
N SER A 122 -0.19 -0.13 -7.08
CA SER A 122 -0.61 0.77 -8.16
C SER A 122 -0.39 0.14 -9.54
N VAL A 123 -1.23 0.49 -10.51
CA VAL A 123 -1.06 0.06 -11.92
C VAL A 123 0.31 0.46 -12.47
N ASN A 124 0.76 1.67 -12.17
CA ASN A 124 2.07 2.16 -12.60
C ASN A 124 3.21 1.29 -12.05
N GLU A 125 3.16 0.95 -10.76
CA GLU A 125 4.20 0.10 -10.15
C GLU A 125 4.12 -1.35 -10.63
N HIS A 126 2.92 -1.87 -10.86
CA HIS A 126 2.73 -3.16 -11.52
C HIS A 126 3.40 -3.20 -12.90
N ASP A 127 3.20 -2.17 -13.73
CA ASP A 127 3.78 -2.11 -15.08
C ASP A 127 5.30 -1.93 -15.03
N ASN A 128 5.82 -1.15 -14.06
CA ASN A 128 7.26 -1.03 -13.80
C ASN A 128 7.88 -2.38 -13.43
N LEU A 129 7.27 -3.11 -12.49
CA LEU A 129 7.73 -4.44 -12.06
C LEU A 129 7.69 -5.43 -13.22
N LYS A 130 6.58 -5.51 -13.95
CA LYS A 130 6.46 -6.40 -15.12
C LYS A 130 7.51 -6.12 -16.18
N THR A 131 7.78 -4.85 -16.46
CA THR A 131 8.81 -4.45 -17.43
C THR A 131 10.20 -4.87 -16.95
N ALA A 132 10.54 -4.62 -15.69
CA ALA A 132 11.84 -4.98 -15.13
C ALA A 132 12.07 -6.49 -15.05
N PHE A 133 11.00 -7.27 -14.95
CA PHE A 133 11.02 -8.72 -14.78
C PHE A 133 11.02 -9.52 -16.10
N LEU A 134 10.83 -8.84 -17.24
CA LEU A 134 10.63 -9.46 -18.54
C LEU A 134 11.81 -10.33 -18.99
N ASP A 135 13.04 -9.83 -18.87
CA ASP A 135 14.25 -10.50 -19.38
C ASP A 135 14.53 -11.86 -18.72
N LYS A 136 14.05 -12.04 -17.49
CA LYS A 136 14.21 -13.27 -16.69
C LYS A 136 12.92 -14.05 -16.54
N ASP A 137 11.83 -13.64 -17.18
CA ASP A 137 10.49 -14.25 -17.01
C ASP A 137 10.12 -14.38 -15.52
N ILE A 138 10.43 -13.35 -14.71
CA ILE A 138 10.06 -13.32 -13.30
C ILE A 138 8.55 -13.03 -13.22
N GLN A 139 7.83 -13.90 -12.53
CA GLN A 139 6.37 -13.86 -12.43
C GLN A 139 5.95 -12.99 -11.26
N LEU A 140 5.11 -11.98 -11.53
CA LEU A 140 4.48 -11.18 -10.49
C LEU A 140 3.19 -11.85 -10.01
N VAL A 141 3.11 -12.19 -8.73
CA VAL A 141 1.97 -12.84 -8.07
C VAL A 141 1.23 -11.80 -7.25
N THR A 142 0.02 -11.42 -7.68
CA THR A 142 -0.75 -10.30 -7.10
C THR A 142 -2.04 -10.69 -6.42
N ASP A 143 -2.41 -11.98 -6.48
CA ASP A 143 -3.64 -12.55 -5.95
C ASP A 143 -3.47 -13.15 -4.54
N LEU A 144 -2.30 -12.97 -3.91
CA LEU A 144 -1.98 -13.49 -2.59
C LEU A 144 -1.65 -12.36 -1.58
N ASP A 145 -2.41 -12.29 -0.49
CA ASP A 145 -2.02 -11.57 0.72
C ASP A 145 -1.23 -12.51 1.66
N LEU A 146 0.06 -12.64 1.43
CA LEU A 146 0.93 -13.48 2.26
C LEU A 146 1.08 -12.98 3.71
N LEU A 147 0.89 -11.67 3.94
CA LEU A 147 0.97 -11.11 5.29
C LEU A 147 -0.20 -11.57 6.15
N SER A 148 -1.39 -11.70 5.58
CA SER A 148 -2.56 -12.23 6.30
C SER A 148 -2.33 -13.61 6.93
N LYS A 149 -1.43 -14.41 6.36
CA LYS A 149 -1.10 -15.77 6.83
C LYS A 149 -0.20 -15.79 8.06
N ILE A 150 0.57 -14.72 8.30
CA ILE A 150 1.52 -14.62 9.42
C ILE A 150 1.16 -13.55 10.44
N TRP A 151 0.34 -12.56 10.07
CA TRP A 151 -0.11 -11.47 10.92
C TRP A 151 -1.44 -11.85 11.61
N THR A 152 -1.35 -12.76 12.58
CA THR A 152 -2.54 -13.34 13.26
C THR A 152 -3.32 -12.32 14.10
N ASP A 153 -2.66 -11.27 14.57
CA ASP A 153 -3.24 -10.16 15.32
C ASP A 153 -3.42 -8.89 14.47
N ARG A 154 -3.67 -9.06 13.17
CA ARG A 154 -3.87 -7.92 12.24
C ARG A 154 -5.02 -7.04 12.73
N PRO A 155 -4.79 -5.72 12.93
CA PRO A 155 -5.84 -4.79 13.30
C PRO A 155 -6.98 -4.83 12.30
N GLN A 156 -8.22 -4.67 12.76
CA GLN A 156 -9.38 -4.57 11.88
C GLN A 156 -9.33 -3.27 11.05
N LEU A 157 -10.13 -3.22 9.99
CA LEU A 157 -10.37 -1.98 9.27
C LEU A 157 -11.04 -0.95 10.20
N PRO A 158 -10.76 0.35 10.04
CA PRO A 158 -11.40 1.40 10.81
C PRO A 158 -12.91 1.45 10.54
N ASP A 159 -13.68 1.71 11.59
CA ASP A 159 -15.15 1.66 11.63
C ASP A 159 -15.76 3.00 12.05
N ALA A 160 -15.00 4.10 11.98
CA ALA A 160 -15.45 5.41 12.43
C ALA A 160 -16.58 5.96 11.55
N ALA A 161 -17.63 6.51 12.17
CA ALA A 161 -18.79 7.04 11.45
C ALA A 161 -18.44 8.15 10.45
N ILE A 162 -19.12 8.14 9.31
CA ILE A 162 -19.03 9.17 8.29
C ILE A 162 -19.96 10.32 8.68
N TYR A 163 -19.54 11.55 8.42
CA TYR A 163 -20.32 12.74 8.73
C TYR A 163 -20.24 13.77 7.61
N GLU A 164 -21.28 14.62 7.52
CA GLU A 164 -21.31 15.71 6.55
C GLU A 164 -20.29 16.80 6.89
N HIS A 165 -19.64 17.33 5.86
CA HIS A 165 -18.78 18.50 6.01
C HIS A 165 -19.65 19.73 6.32
N PRO A 166 -19.36 20.52 7.38
CA PRO A 166 -20.24 21.61 7.79
C PRO A 166 -20.50 22.61 6.66
N ALA A 167 -21.76 22.97 6.48
CA ALA A 167 -22.22 23.75 5.33
C ALA A 167 -21.56 25.13 5.23
N GLU A 168 -21.14 25.73 6.35
CA GLU A 168 -20.40 27.00 6.37
C GLU A 168 -19.01 26.92 5.73
N PHE A 169 -18.44 25.72 5.58
CA PHE A 169 -17.14 25.48 4.95
C PHE A 169 -17.27 24.87 3.54
N VAL A 170 -18.49 24.75 3.02
CA VAL A 170 -18.79 24.18 1.70
C VAL A 170 -19.28 25.28 0.78
N ASP A 171 -18.53 25.54 -0.29
CA ASP A 171 -18.87 26.56 -1.30
C ASP A 171 -19.67 26.00 -2.49
N THR A 172 -19.58 24.69 -2.72
CA THR A 172 -20.13 24.01 -3.89
C THR A 172 -20.87 22.74 -3.48
N THR A 173 -22.09 22.57 -4.00
CA THR A 173 -22.92 21.41 -3.68
C THR A 173 -22.38 20.13 -4.31
N VAL A 174 -22.75 18.98 -3.76
CA VAL A 174 -22.41 17.66 -4.33
C VAL A 174 -22.91 17.54 -5.78
N ALA A 175 -24.12 18.02 -6.07
CA ALA A 175 -24.70 17.96 -7.40
C ALA A 175 -23.87 18.75 -8.43
N GLU A 176 -23.41 19.95 -8.08
CA GLU A 176 -22.56 20.78 -8.94
C GLU A 176 -21.20 20.14 -9.18
N LYS A 177 -20.55 19.60 -8.13
CA LYS A 177 -19.26 18.91 -8.27
C LYS A 177 -19.39 17.67 -9.17
N LEU A 178 -20.42 16.84 -8.95
CA LEU A 178 -20.69 15.68 -9.80
C LEU A 178 -20.94 16.06 -11.26
N ALA A 179 -21.66 17.16 -11.51
CA ALA A 179 -21.88 17.66 -12.87
C ALA A 179 -20.58 18.09 -13.55
N GLN A 180 -19.66 18.74 -12.82
CA GLN A 180 -18.34 19.11 -13.34
C GLN A 180 -17.50 17.88 -13.71
N VAL A 181 -17.46 16.86 -12.85
CA VAL A 181 -16.73 15.62 -13.14
C VAL A 181 -17.35 14.88 -14.33
N ARG A 182 -18.68 14.80 -14.43
CA ARG A 182 -19.36 14.18 -15.59
C ARG A 182 -19.06 14.88 -16.92
N ALA A 183 -18.97 16.21 -16.92
CA ALA A 183 -18.54 16.94 -18.10
C ALA A 183 -17.12 16.54 -18.54
N GLN A 184 -16.21 16.28 -17.59
CA GLN A 184 -14.87 15.76 -17.91
C GLN A 184 -14.90 14.33 -18.44
N ILE A 185 -15.74 13.45 -17.88
CA ILE A 185 -15.93 12.08 -18.39
C ILE A 185 -16.35 12.10 -19.86
N GLN A 186 -17.34 12.92 -20.21
CA GLN A 186 -17.81 13.08 -21.59
C GLN A 186 -16.73 13.67 -22.50
N GLN A 187 -16.01 14.70 -22.04
CA GLN A 187 -14.92 15.32 -22.81
C GLN A 187 -13.80 14.32 -23.12
N LYS A 188 -13.53 13.38 -22.20
CA LYS A 188 -12.53 12.33 -22.36
C LYS A 188 -13.06 11.10 -23.11
N GLN A 189 -14.33 11.11 -23.53
CA GLN A 189 -14.99 9.98 -24.19
C GLN A 189 -14.91 8.69 -23.37
N ALA A 190 -15.00 8.80 -22.04
CA ALA A 190 -15.05 7.67 -21.13
C ALA A 190 -16.51 7.36 -20.75
N ASP A 191 -16.80 6.10 -20.43
CA ASP A 191 -18.13 5.68 -19.97
C ASP A 191 -18.31 5.86 -18.46
N VAL A 192 -17.23 5.65 -17.69
CA VAL A 192 -17.23 5.66 -16.23
C VAL A 192 -15.94 6.25 -15.69
N HIS A 193 -15.99 6.74 -14.45
CA HIS A 193 -14.83 7.14 -13.68
C HIS A 193 -14.85 6.46 -12.31
N LEU A 194 -13.86 5.60 -12.07
CA LEU A 194 -13.59 5.03 -10.76
C LEU A 194 -12.63 5.94 -10.02
N ILE A 195 -13.01 6.35 -8.81
CA ILE A 195 -12.22 7.17 -7.91
C ILE A 195 -11.83 6.33 -6.71
N SER A 196 -10.52 6.24 -6.45
CA SER A 196 -9.93 5.49 -5.33
C SER A 196 -9.27 6.40 -4.29
N SER A 197 -8.94 7.64 -4.64
CA SER A 197 -8.39 8.65 -3.73
C SER A 197 -9.43 9.07 -2.70
N LEU A 198 -9.13 8.89 -1.41
CA LEU A 198 -10.10 9.10 -0.34
C LEU A 198 -10.46 10.58 -0.15
N ASP A 199 -9.51 11.48 -0.38
CA ASP A 199 -9.67 12.93 -0.33
C ASP A 199 -10.55 13.45 -1.47
N ASP A 200 -10.39 12.91 -2.69
CA ASP A 200 -11.28 13.22 -3.82
C ASP A 200 -12.73 12.79 -3.52
N ILE A 201 -12.92 11.59 -2.95
CA ILE A 201 -14.26 11.09 -2.59
C ILE A 201 -14.88 11.96 -1.50
N ALA A 202 -14.14 12.25 -0.43
CA ALA A 202 -14.58 13.11 0.65
C ALA A 202 -14.94 14.53 0.17
N TRP A 203 -14.13 15.09 -0.74
CA TRP A 203 -14.40 16.39 -1.34
C TRP A 203 -15.62 16.39 -2.25
N LEU A 204 -15.75 15.38 -3.12
CA LEU A 204 -16.81 15.29 -4.12
C LEU A 204 -18.18 15.10 -3.46
N LEU A 205 -18.24 14.33 -2.37
CA LEU A 205 -19.48 14.04 -1.64
C LEU A 205 -19.77 15.01 -0.49
N ASN A 206 -18.89 15.99 -0.21
CA ASN A 206 -18.98 16.83 0.98
C ASN A 206 -19.12 16.00 2.27
N LEU A 207 -18.44 14.86 2.35
CA LEU A 207 -18.42 13.97 3.50
C LEU A 207 -17.02 13.95 4.12
N ARG A 208 -16.93 13.56 5.39
CA ARG A 208 -15.68 13.41 6.14
C ARG A 208 -15.75 12.15 6.99
N GLY A 209 -14.58 11.68 7.42
CA GLY A 209 -14.41 10.54 8.31
C GLY A 209 -13.15 10.67 9.14
N SER A 210 -12.72 9.57 9.76
CA SER A 210 -11.51 9.54 10.59
C SER A 210 -10.77 8.20 10.50
N ASP A 211 -10.88 7.53 9.35
CA ASP A 211 -10.25 6.22 9.13
C ASP A 211 -8.73 6.28 9.02
N VAL A 212 -8.23 7.41 8.54
CA VAL A 212 -6.80 7.67 8.34
C VAL A 212 -6.36 8.74 9.33
N GLU A 213 -5.31 8.48 10.10
CA GLU A 213 -4.80 9.45 11.06
C GLU A 213 -4.37 10.75 10.35
N PHE A 214 -4.70 11.90 10.95
CA PHE A 214 -4.45 13.26 10.42
C PHE A 214 -5.22 13.65 9.15
N ASN A 215 -5.91 12.71 8.50
CA ASN A 215 -6.68 12.96 7.27
C ASN A 215 -8.17 12.68 7.52
N PRO A 216 -9.07 13.67 7.41
CA PRO A 216 -10.48 13.51 7.74
C PRO A 216 -11.27 12.81 6.62
N VAL A 217 -10.84 11.59 6.27
CA VAL A 217 -11.33 10.78 5.15
C VAL A 217 -11.85 9.42 5.64
N PHE A 218 -12.54 8.69 4.76
CA PHE A 218 -13.12 7.38 5.05
C PHE A 218 -12.86 6.41 3.90
N LEU A 219 -12.47 5.18 4.24
CA LEU A 219 -12.19 4.10 3.28
C LEU A 219 -13.40 3.86 2.38
N SER A 220 -13.22 4.13 1.10
CA SER A 220 -14.29 4.01 0.12
C SER A 220 -13.77 4.04 -1.31
N HIS A 221 -14.60 3.58 -2.23
CA HIS A 221 -14.44 3.83 -3.66
C HIS A 221 -15.71 4.50 -4.19
N LEU A 222 -15.57 5.34 -5.21
CA LEU A 222 -16.72 5.98 -5.85
C LEU A 222 -16.67 5.68 -7.36
N LEU A 223 -17.73 5.07 -7.88
CA LEU A 223 -17.92 4.88 -9.32
C LEU A 223 -18.96 5.88 -9.82
N LEU A 224 -18.53 6.72 -10.75
CA LEU A 224 -19.37 7.73 -11.38
C LEU A 224 -19.61 7.35 -12.85
N ASP A 225 -20.87 7.28 -13.23
CA ASP A 225 -21.29 7.24 -14.63
C ASP A 225 -22.07 8.53 -14.98
N ASP A 226 -22.62 8.58 -16.19
CA ASP A 226 -23.35 9.74 -16.72
C ASP A 226 -24.58 10.14 -15.89
N THR A 227 -25.16 9.22 -15.11
CA THR A 227 -26.44 9.41 -14.42
C THR A 227 -26.39 9.10 -12.92
N LYS A 228 -25.51 8.21 -12.49
CA LYS A 228 -25.42 7.67 -11.13
C LYS A 228 -24.01 7.86 -10.54
N ALA A 229 -23.99 8.06 -9.22
CA ALA A 229 -22.79 7.93 -8.40
C ALA A 229 -23.02 6.77 -7.42
N THR A 230 -22.12 5.79 -7.40
CA THR A 230 -22.20 4.61 -6.54
C THR A 230 -21.03 4.63 -5.56
N LEU A 231 -21.32 4.91 -4.29
CA LEU A 231 -20.34 4.87 -3.20
C LEU A 231 -20.24 3.44 -2.66
N PHE A 232 -19.03 2.88 -2.68
CA PHE A 232 -18.69 1.62 -2.06
C PHE A 232 -18.02 1.92 -0.72
N VAL A 233 -18.70 1.59 0.37
CA VAL A 233 -18.27 1.88 1.75
C VAL A 233 -18.90 0.85 2.70
N ASP A 234 -18.33 0.69 3.90
CA ASP A 234 -18.98 -0.11 4.94
C ASP A 234 -20.28 0.57 5.38
N ILE A 235 -21.39 -0.16 5.24
CA ILE A 235 -22.74 0.33 5.53
C ILE A 235 -22.93 0.67 7.01
N ASN A 236 -22.14 0.08 7.91
CA ASN A 236 -22.22 0.36 9.34
C ASN A 236 -21.70 1.76 9.70
N LYS A 237 -21.08 2.45 8.74
CA LYS A 237 -20.49 3.78 8.92
C LYS A 237 -21.42 4.92 8.51
N LEU A 238 -22.58 4.61 7.89
CA LEU A 238 -23.58 5.57 7.42
C LEU A 238 -24.60 5.94 8.50
#